data_AF-A0A1Q9D2E1-F1
#
_entry.id   AF-A0A1Q9D2E1-F1
#
_cell.length_a   1.000
_cell.length_b   1.000
_cell.length_c   1.000
_cell.angle_alpha   90.00
_cell.angle_beta   90.00
_cell.angle_gamma   90.00
#
_symmetry.space_group_name_H-M   'P 1'
#
loop_
_entity.id
_entity.type
_entity.pdbx_description
1 polymer ?
#
loop_
_entity_poly.entity_id
_entity_poly.type
_entity_poly.pdbx_seq_one_letter_code
_entity_poly.pdbx_strand_id
1 'polypeptide(L)'
;MGPTTEDGGLAADTAAVRDAGDSVVAHDLSLIGRGGGGPRGADAESLYGTAGAPLCKDAADFLPEREMWAWCDFYAPGASMPDDTTCNGHEGCYGGQGWCHCEGKTGCQGVGGIWNAQTCAMEVDKFSPEQQQMLREADLQGNCLDLEANGMKAQDLVSWPAQTCCHSFPASVCNKELEAQTPCLQDEDFEHNKSMWAWCDTYIAAPSQEGCHGDEWHCHCETQAGCLGVGGRWEEYQCWQDLKWMSAEVHEGILKAKTQHTCDDVEVWHSPLEYNVDWLGWAASSEFNAIGGYIL
;
A
#
# COMPACT_ATOMS: atom_id res chain seq x y z
N MET A 1 -30.49 -13.53 50.70
CA MET A 1 -31.66 -13.06 51.48
C MET A 1 -31.15 -11.95 52.37
N GLY A 2 -31.55 -10.69 52.32
CA GLY A 2 -32.42 -9.86 51.51
C GLY A 2 -32.00 -8.40 51.80
N PRO A 3 -32.44 -7.41 51.03
CA PRO A 3 -31.69 -6.17 50.78
C PRO A 3 -32.10 -5.02 51.70
N THR A 4 -31.24 -4.00 51.78
CA THR A 4 -31.64 -2.63 52.14
C THR A 4 -30.98 -1.64 51.18
N THR A 5 -31.87 -0.94 50.49
CA THR A 5 -31.70 0.26 49.65
C THR A 5 -31.28 1.46 50.47
N GLU A 6 -30.38 2.29 49.94
CA GLU A 6 -30.32 3.72 50.27
C GLU A 6 -30.29 4.54 48.99
N ASP A 7 -31.28 5.42 48.89
CA ASP A 7 -31.52 6.41 47.86
C ASP A 7 -30.60 7.62 48.03
N GLY A 8 -30.08 8.15 46.91
CA GLY A 8 -29.23 9.34 46.87
C GLY A 8 -29.60 10.27 45.73
N GLY A 9 -30.67 11.06 45.96
CA GLY A 9 -30.81 12.49 45.61
C GLY A 9 -30.39 13.04 44.25
N LEU A 10 -31.40 13.49 43.49
CA LEU A 10 -31.33 14.44 42.38
C LEU A 10 -30.72 15.80 42.77
N ALA A 11 -30.01 16.42 41.83
CA ALA A 11 -30.16 17.85 41.53
C ALA A 11 -29.84 18.09 40.04
N ALA A 12 -30.91 18.24 39.26
CA ALA A 12 -30.87 18.82 37.93
C ALA A 12 -31.00 20.34 38.11
N ASP A 13 -30.08 21.11 37.52
CA ASP A 13 -30.28 22.55 37.30
C ASP A 13 -30.40 22.81 35.80
N THR A 14 -31.56 23.35 35.45
CA THR A 14 -31.94 23.73 34.09
C THR A 14 -32.06 25.25 34.10
N ALA A 15 -31.25 25.97 33.34
CA ALA A 15 -31.49 27.37 33.01
C ALA A 15 -31.16 27.64 31.53
N ALA A 16 -32.24 27.66 30.75
CA ALA A 16 -32.44 28.38 29.50
C ALA A 16 -32.20 29.91 29.71
N VAL A 17 -31.94 30.81 28.75
CA VAL A 17 -31.88 30.90 27.28
C VAL A 17 -31.54 32.39 26.94
N ARG A 18 -31.00 32.66 25.72
CA ARG A 18 -30.78 33.97 25.03
C ARG A 18 -29.55 34.77 25.49
N ASP A 19 -28.75 35.39 24.61
CA ASP A 19 -29.11 36.07 23.35
C ASP A 19 -27.93 36.14 22.35
N ALA A 20 -28.28 36.47 21.11
CA ALA A 20 -27.47 36.49 19.89
C ALA A 20 -26.34 37.54 19.86
N GLY A 21 -25.30 37.24 19.06
CA GLY A 21 -24.25 38.19 18.70
C GLY A 21 -23.39 37.65 17.56
N ASP A 22 -23.85 37.86 16.33
CA ASP A 22 -23.07 37.72 15.10
C ASP A 22 -21.76 38.51 15.19
N SER A 23 -20.63 37.88 14.88
CA SER A 23 -19.44 38.60 14.43
C SER A 23 -18.74 37.80 13.33
N VAL A 24 -19.04 38.21 12.11
CA VAL A 24 -18.38 37.81 10.87
C VAL A 24 -17.04 38.55 10.83
N VAL A 25 -15.93 37.83 11.03
CA VAL A 25 -14.59 38.36 10.73
C VAL A 25 -14.33 38.14 9.26
N ALA A 26 -14.59 39.18 8.46
CA ALA A 26 -14.10 39.29 7.10
C ALA A 26 -12.57 39.52 7.17
N HIS A 27 -11.79 38.56 6.68
CA HIS A 27 -10.38 38.80 6.39
C HIS A 27 -10.28 39.56 5.06
N ASP A 28 -9.83 40.80 5.19
CA ASP A 28 -9.62 41.77 4.14
C ASP A 28 -8.49 41.33 3.18
N LEU A 29 -8.90 40.96 1.98
CA LEU A 29 -8.08 40.91 0.77
C LEU A 29 -7.89 42.35 0.27
N SER A 30 -6.79 43.00 0.63
CA SER A 30 -5.98 43.84 -0.27
C SER A 30 -5.02 44.76 0.49
N LEU A 31 -3.72 44.48 0.43
CA LEU A 31 -2.74 45.57 0.42
C LEU A 31 -1.58 45.25 -0.54
N ILE A 32 -1.56 46.07 -1.57
CA ILE A 32 -0.60 46.14 -2.67
C ILE A 32 0.74 46.62 -2.12
N GLY A 33 1.75 45.76 -2.14
CA GLY A 33 3.15 46.11 -1.93
C GLY A 33 3.96 45.92 -3.21
N ARG A 34 4.20 47.01 -3.94
CA ARG A 34 5.18 47.07 -5.05
C ARG A 34 6.60 47.07 -4.49
N GLY A 35 7.49 46.23 -5.04
CA GLY A 35 8.94 46.50 -5.03
C GLY A 35 9.87 45.28 -4.99
N GLY A 36 10.65 45.08 -6.06
CA GLY A 36 11.82 44.18 -6.15
C GLY A 36 11.52 42.86 -6.85
N GLY A 37 11.84 42.60 -8.11
CA GLY A 37 12.99 43.08 -8.89
C GLY A 37 14.13 42.06 -8.88
N GLY A 38 13.87 40.80 -9.25
CA GLY A 38 14.86 39.77 -9.52
C GLY A 38 14.37 38.85 -10.64
N PRO A 39 15.20 38.48 -11.63
CA PRO A 39 14.75 37.72 -12.79
C PRO A 39 14.45 36.29 -12.37
N ARG A 40 13.16 35.97 -12.19
CA ARG A 40 12.70 34.58 -12.21
C ARG A 40 12.77 34.13 -13.66
N GLY A 41 13.68 33.20 -13.94
CA GLY A 41 13.80 32.54 -15.22
C GLY A 41 12.44 32.00 -15.63
N ALA A 42 11.99 32.46 -16.81
CA ALA A 42 10.73 32.10 -17.42
C ALA A 42 10.90 30.82 -18.25
N ASP A 43 11.40 29.77 -17.59
CA ASP A 43 11.65 28.46 -18.19
C ASP A 43 10.83 27.36 -17.47
N ALA A 44 9.73 27.75 -16.80
CA ALA A 44 8.71 26.80 -16.39
C ALA A 44 7.83 26.41 -17.61
N GLU A 45 8.48 25.95 -18.68
CA GLU A 45 7.84 25.04 -19.62
C GLU A 45 7.51 23.77 -18.83
N SER A 46 6.29 23.74 -18.28
CA SER A 46 5.52 22.56 -17.87
C SER A 46 6.35 21.27 -17.76
N LEU A 47 7.23 21.16 -16.74
CA LEU A 47 7.90 19.89 -16.42
C LEU A 47 6.89 18.76 -16.15
N TYR A 48 5.64 19.15 -15.87
CA TYR A 48 4.45 18.32 -15.96
C TYR A 48 3.63 18.77 -17.16
N GLY A 49 3.86 18.23 -18.36
CA GLY A 49 2.86 18.35 -19.43
C GLY A 49 1.53 17.90 -18.83
N THR A 50 0.56 18.81 -18.69
CA THR A 50 -0.72 18.56 -18.00
C THR A 50 -0.61 17.94 -16.59
N ALA A 51 0.03 18.66 -15.66
CA ALA A 51 -0.37 18.77 -14.24
C ALA A 51 -0.87 17.49 -13.51
N GLY A 52 -0.18 16.36 -13.65
CA GLY A 52 -0.38 15.21 -12.77
C GLY A 52 -0.14 15.59 -11.30
N ALA A 53 -0.98 15.11 -10.40
CA ALA A 53 -0.85 15.36 -8.98
C ALA A 53 0.45 14.75 -8.43
N PRO A 54 1.24 15.45 -7.59
CA PRO A 54 2.43 14.89 -7.00
C PRO A 54 2.04 13.80 -6.02
N LEU A 55 2.39 12.56 -6.35
CA LEU A 55 2.12 11.36 -5.55
C LEU A 55 3.40 10.86 -4.89
N CYS A 56 4.50 10.96 -5.64
CA CYS A 56 5.86 10.67 -5.21
C CYS A 56 6.52 11.90 -4.57
N LYS A 57 7.70 11.70 -3.98
CA LYS A 57 8.45 12.79 -3.34
C LYS A 57 8.77 13.94 -4.31
N ASP A 58 8.98 13.61 -5.58
CA ASP A 58 9.22 14.54 -6.69
C ASP A 58 8.85 13.90 -8.05
N ALA A 59 8.90 14.70 -9.12
CA ALA A 59 8.53 14.25 -10.47
C ALA A 59 9.45 13.16 -11.04
N ALA A 60 10.75 13.22 -10.74
CA ALA A 60 11.73 12.28 -11.28
C ALA A 60 11.59 10.90 -10.63
N ASP A 61 10.96 10.87 -9.45
CA ASP A 61 10.66 9.64 -8.71
C ASP A 61 9.44 8.88 -9.25
N PHE A 62 8.59 9.51 -10.06
CA PHE A 62 7.39 8.89 -10.63
C PHE A 62 7.71 7.99 -11.83
N LEU A 63 7.11 6.79 -11.85
CA LEU A 63 7.28 5.77 -12.87
C LEU A 63 6.01 5.65 -13.73
N PRO A 64 5.76 6.55 -14.71
CA PRO A 64 4.48 6.66 -15.40
C PRO A 64 4.06 5.40 -16.16
N GLU A 65 5.03 4.67 -16.73
CA GLU A 65 4.78 3.47 -17.54
C GLU A 65 4.73 2.17 -16.72
N ARG A 66 4.96 2.24 -15.40
CA ARG A 66 4.92 1.04 -14.56
C ARG A 66 3.48 0.53 -14.48
N GLU A 67 3.31 -0.75 -14.73
CA GLU A 67 2.01 -1.42 -14.61
C GLU A 67 1.60 -1.44 -13.13
N MET A 68 0.46 -0.84 -12.84
CA MET A 68 -0.13 -0.78 -11.51
C MET A 68 -0.93 -2.04 -11.21
N TRP A 69 -1.74 -2.43 -12.18
CA TRP A 69 -2.42 -3.72 -12.25
C TRP A 69 -2.67 -4.04 -13.72
N ALA A 70 -2.75 -5.32 -14.03
CA ALA A 70 -2.93 -5.80 -15.39
C ALA A 70 -3.79 -7.07 -15.38
N TRP A 71 -4.42 -7.34 -16.52
CA TRP A 71 -5.27 -8.50 -16.68
C TRP A 71 -5.27 -8.98 -18.13
N CYS A 72 -5.53 -10.27 -18.30
CA CYS A 72 -5.75 -10.87 -19.60
C CYS A 72 -7.25 -10.90 -19.92
N ASP A 73 -7.66 -10.26 -21.02
CA ASP A 73 -9.05 -10.22 -21.46
C ASP A 73 -9.28 -11.17 -22.65
N PHE A 74 -10.21 -12.10 -22.47
CA PHE A 74 -10.63 -13.09 -23.47
C PHE A 74 -11.97 -12.76 -24.14
N TYR A 75 -12.61 -11.65 -23.75
CA TYR A 75 -13.93 -11.22 -24.22
C TYR A 75 -13.87 -9.97 -25.10
N ALA A 76 -12.74 -9.28 -25.12
CA ALA A 76 -12.52 -8.16 -26.03
C ALA A 76 -12.58 -8.60 -27.52
N PRO A 77 -13.01 -7.71 -28.44
CA PRO A 77 -13.04 -8.02 -29.86
C PRO A 77 -11.68 -8.49 -30.39
N GLY A 78 -11.65 -9.71 -30.94
CA GLY A 78 -10.42 -10.33 -31.45
C GLY A 78 -9.72 -11.26 -30.46
N ALA A 79 -10.16 -11.32 -29.21
CA ALA A 79 -9.75 -12.35 -28.26
C ALA A 79 -10.63 -13.61 -28.38
N SER A 80 -10.09 -14.75 -27.94
CA SER A 80 -10.84 -16.01 -27.85
C SER A 80 -10.49 -16.73 -26.57
N MET A 81 -11.48 -17.10 -25.75
CA MET A 81 -11.26 -17.94 -24.57
C MET A 81 -10.65 -19.29 -25.00
N PRO A 82 -9.41 -19.61 -24.58
CA PRO A 82 -8.80 -20.90 -24.87
C PRO A 82 -9.51 -22.03 -24.11
N ASP A 83 -9.38 -23.26 -24.59
CA ASP A 83 -9.72 -24.42 -23.77
C ASP A 83 -8.68 -24.62 -22.64
N ASP A 84 -9.06 -25.39 -21.61
CA ASP A 84 -8.20 -25.64 -20.44
C ASP A 84 -6.84 -26.23 -20.84
N THR A 85 -6.76 -27.01 -21.93
CA THR A 85 -5.50 -27.60 -22.41
C THR A 85 -4.57 -26.54 -22.99
N THR A 86 -5.11 -25.63 -23.79
CA THR A 86 -4.36 -24.53 -24.41
C THR A 86 -3.90 -23.53 -23.36
N CYS A 87 -4.77 -23.19 -22.39
CA CYS A 87 -4.44 -22.27 -21.32
C CYS A 87 -3.31 -22.82 -20.44
N ASN A 88 -3.46 -24.03 -19.91
CA ASN A 88 -2.47 -24.66 -19.03
C ASN A 88 -1.19 -25.10 -19.79
N GLY A 89 -1.20 -25.08 -21.13
CA GLY A 89 -0.04 -25.38 -21.96
C GLY A 89 0.92 -24.20 -22.14
N HIS A 90 0.53 -22.99 -21.74
CA HIS A 90 1.34 -21.78 -21.87
C HIS A 90 1.94 -21.34 -20.53
N GLU A 91 3.23 -21.00 -20.56
CA GLU A 91 3.94 -20.51 -19.38
C GLU A 91 3.29 -19.22 -18.83
N GLY A 92 3.05 -19.20 -17.52
CA GLY A 92 2.42 -18.07 -16.83
C GLY A 92 0.91 -17.94 -17.08
N CYS A 93 0.27 -18.96 -17.66
CA CYS A 93 -1.18 -19.08 -17.77
C CYS A 93 -1.69 -20.34 -17.08
N TYR A 94 -2.89 -20.24 -16.51
CA TYR A 94 -3.57 -21.34 -15.86
C TYR A 94 -5.08 -21.21 -16.02
N GLY A 95 -5.76 -22.32 -16.22
CA GLY A 95 -7.19 -22.33 -16.51
C GLY A 95 -7.91 -23.56 -15.95
N GLY A 96 -9.21 -23.38 -15.72
CA GLY A 96 -10.11 -24.43 -15.25
C GLY A 96 -11.55 -23.94 -15.29
N GLN A 97 -12.53 -24.85 -15.32
CA GLN A 97 -13.96 -24.51 -15.28
C GLN A 97 -14.40 -23.42 -16.29
N GLY A 98 -13.74 -23.32 -17.45
CA GLY A 98 -14.06 -22.35 -18.50
C GLY A 98 -13.50 -20.94 -18.31
N TRP A 99 -12.49 -20.77 -17.46
CA TRP A 99 -11.70 -19.54 -17.38
C TRP A 99 -10.21 -19.81 -17.61
N CYS A 100 -9.49 -18.77 -18.04
CA CYS A 100 -8.04 -18.75 -18.18
C CYS A 100 -7.52 -17.47 -17.53
N HIS A 101 -6.54 -17.58 -16.65
CA HIS A 101 -5.80 -16.47 -16.06
C HIS A 101 -4.37 -16.52 -16.59
N CYS A 102 -3.80 -15.35 -16.86
CA CYS A 102 -2.40 -15.23 -17.22
C CYS A 102 -1.79 -14.08 -16.44
N GLU A 103 -0.63 -14.32 -15.83
CA GLU A 103 0.06 -13.33 -14.99
C GLU A 103 0.89 -12.34 -15.79
N GLY A 104 1.13 -12.65 -17.06
CA GLY A 104 2.01 -11.86 -17.91
C GLY A 104 1.46 -11.69 -19.31
N LYS A 105 1.83 -10.56 -19.91
CA LYS A 105 1.52 -10.19 -21.30
C LYS A 105 1.85 -11.29 -22.30
N THR A 106 3.04 -11.89 -22.19
CA THR A 106 3.50 -12.94 -23.12
C THR A 106 2.60 -14.17 -23.07
N GLY A 107 2.27 -14.66 -21.88
CA GLY A 107 1.35 -15.79 -21.70
C GLY A 107 -0.03 -15.45 -22.26
N CYS A 108 -0.60 -14.32 -21.83
CA CYS A 108 -1.90 -13.84 -22.26
C CYS A 108 -2.04 -13.79 -23.79
N GLN A 109 -1.08 -13.17 -24.46
CA GLN A 109 -1.09 -13.08 -25.92
C GLN A 109 -0.84 -14.43 -26.59
N GLY A 110 -0.05 -15.30 -25.97
CA GLY A 110 0.22 -16.66 -26.44
C GLY A 110 -1.03 -17.53 -26.55
N VAL A 111 -1.95 -17.39 -25.59
CA VAL A 111 -3.23 -18.13 -25.57
C VAL A 111 -4.37 -17.39 -26.30
N GLY A 112 -4.06 -16.32 -27.05
CA GLY A 112 -5.04 -15.56 -27.83
C GLY A 112 -5.87 -14.55 -27.03
N GLY A 113 -5.43 -14.20 -25.82
CA GLY A 113 -6.00 -13.11 -25.03
C GLY A 113 -5.42 -11.74 -25.38
N ILE A 114 -6.08 -10.68 -24.91
CA ILE A 114 -5.60 -9.29 -25.01
C ILE A 114 -5.11 -8.85 -23.64
N TRP A 115 -3.82 -8.51 -23.55
CA TRP A 115 -3.24 -7.95 -22.34
C TRP A 115 -3.66 -6.50 -22.17
N ASN A 116 -4.33 -6.19 -21.08
CA ASN A 116 -4.64 -4.84 -20.66
C ASN A 116 -3.86 -4.52 -19.40
N ALA A 117 -3.29 -3.34 -19.35
CA ALA A 117 -2.57 -2.86 -18.19
C ALA A 117 -3.03 -1.44 -17.86
N GLN A 118 -3.27 -1.22 -16.58
CA GLN A 118 -3.42 0.11 -16.02
C GLN A 118 -2.03 0.58 -15.60
N THR A 119 -1.49 1.61 -16.27
CA THR A 119 -0.22 2.20 -15.85
C THR A 119 -0.42 3.21 -14.73
N CYS A 120 0.67 3.54 -14.06
CA CYS A 120 0.70 4.61 -13.06
C CYS A 120 0.20 5.95 -13.61
N ALA A 121 0.60 6.36 -14.82
CA ALA A 121 0.10 7.58 -15.45
C ALA A 121 -1.42 7.53 -15.65
N MET A 122 -1.92 6.41 -16.21
CA MET A 122 -3.35 6.25 -16.43
C MET A 122 -4.15 6.27 -15.12
N GLU A 123 -3.57 5.82 -14.00
CA GLU A 123 -4.26 5.84 -12.71
C GLU A 123 -4.35 7.24 -12.14
N VAL A 124 -3.22 7.98 -12.13
CA VAL A 124 -3.21 9.38 -11.67
C VAL A 124 -4.14 10.26 -12.51
N ASP A 125 -4.28 9.97 -13.80
CA ASP A 125 -5.23 10.66 -14.69
C ASP A 125 -6.70 10.47 -14.28
N LYS A 126 -7.04 9.43 -13.51
CA LYS A 126 -8.40 9.22 -13.00
C LYS A 126 -8.71 10.05 -11.75
N PHE A 127 -7.71 10.66 -11.12
CA PHE A 127 -7.94 11.46 -9.92
C PHE A 127 -8.81 12.67 -10.24
N SER A 128 -9.82 12.91 -9.40
CA SER A 128 -10.71 14.04 -9.56
C SER A 128 -9.94 15.37 -9.42
N PRO A 129 -10.43 16.48 -9.99
CA PRO A 129 -9.80 17.79 -9.80
C PRO A 129 -9.56 18.16 -8.33
N GLU A 130 -10.48 17.78 -7.43
CA GLU A 130 -10.37 17.99 -5.99
C GLU A 130 -9.24 17.15 -5.38
N GLN A 131 -9.14 15.87 -5.76
CA GLN A 131 -8.05 14.99 -5.33
C GLN A 131 -6.70 15.52 -5.82
N GLN A 132 -6.61 15.96 -7.08
CA GLN A 132 -5.38 16.55 -7.60
C GLN A 132 -5.01 17.85 -6.88
N GLN A 133 -6.01 18.67 -6.50
CA GLN A 133 -5.78 19.88 -5.72
C GLN A 133 -5.29 19.58 -4.31
N MET A 134 -5.90 18.60 -3.65
CA MET A 134 -5.49 18.11 -2.33
C MET A 134 -4.03 17.66 -2.33
N LEU A 135 -3.59 16.91 -3.35
CA LEU A 135 -2.20 16.46 -3.45
C LEU A 135 -1.21 17.60 -3.75
N ARG A 136 -1.61 18.59 -4.55
CA ARG A 136 -0.80 19.81 -4.73
C ARG A 136 -0.66 20.58 -3.41
N GLU A 137 -1.71 20.60 -2.60
CA GLU A 137 -1.66 21.21 -1.27
C GLU A 137 -0.76 20.40 -0.33
N ALA A 138 -0.86 19.08 -0.35
CA ALA A 138 0.04 18.20 0.41
C ALA A 138 1.52 18.46 0.08
N ASP A 139 1.83 18.58 -1.21
CA ASP A 139 3.19 18.86 -1.69
C ASP A 139 3.74 20.19 -1.18
N LEU A 140 2.89 21.22 -1.14
CA LEU A 140 3.23 22.55 -0.61
C LEU A 140 3.40 22.55 0.90
N GLN A 141 2.57 21.79 1.62
CA GLN A 141 2.65 21.64 3.07
C GLN A 141 3.76 20.67 3.51
N GLY A 142 4.27 19.85 2.57
CA GLY A 142 5.21 18.78 2.84
C GLY A 142 4.64 17.64 3.67
N ASN A 143 3.30 17.54 3.77
CA ASN A 143 2.61 16.49 4.52
C ASN A 143 1.16 16.32 4.05
N CYS A 144 0.51 15.22 4.43
CA CYS A 144 -0.88 14.90 4.08
C CYS A 144 -1.87 15.03 5.24
N LEU A 145 -1.46 15.65 6.36
CA LEU A 145 -2.28 15.73 7.56
C LEU A 145 -3.51 16.62 7.32
N ASP A 146 -4.66 16.18 7.80
CA ASP A 146 -5.94 16.90 7.74
C ASP A 146 -6.44 17.25 6.31
N LEU A 147 -5.83 16.66 5.28
CA LEU A 147 -6.25 16.84 3.88
C LEU A 147 -7.22 15.73 3.46
N GLU A 148 -8.38 16.13 2.95
CA GLU A 148 -9.43 15.23 2.49
C GLU A 148 -10.11 15.75 1.23
N ALA A 149 -10.41 14.86 0.29
CA ALA A 149 -11.20 15.15 -0.90
C ALA A 149 -12.19 14.01 -1.13
N ASN A 150 -13.48 14.34 -1.31
CA ASN A 150 -14.55 13.37 -1.57
C ASN A 150 -14.66 12.25 -0.51
N GLY A 151 -14.40 12.55 0.77
CA GLY A 151 -14.46 11.56 1.86
C GLY A 151 -13.22 10.67 1.97
N MET A 152 -12.16 10.95 1.22
CA MET A 152 -10.90 10.19 1.23
C MET A 152 -9.75 11.07 1.68
N LYS A 153 -9.00 10.62 2.68
CA LYS A 153 -7.82 11.33 3.17
C LYS A 153 -6.70 11.28 2.14
N ALA A 154 -5.84 12.30 2.11
CA ALA A 154 -4.70 12.35 1.21
C ALA A 154 -3.75 11.15 1.40
N GLN A 155 -3.53 10.74 2.65
CA GLN A 155 -2.68 9.59 2.96
C GLN A 155 -3.22 8.27 2.38
N ASP A 156 -4.54 8.03 2.49
CA ASP A 156 -5.20 6.85 1.90
C ASP A 156 -5.11 6.86 0.37
N LEU A 157 -5.33 8.04 -0.24
CA LEU A 157 -5.22 8.22 -1.69
C LEU A 157 -3.80 7.97 -2.20
N VAL A 158 -2.77 8.36 -1.43
CA VAL A 158 -1.36 8.26 -1.82
C VAL A 158 -0.77 6.88 -1.54
N SER A 159 -1.21 6.18 -0.49
CA SER A 159 -0.53 4.98 0.02
C SER A 159 -0.33 3.90 -1.03
N TRP A 160 -1.42 3.40 -1.63
CA TRP A 160 -1.32 2.36 -2.66
C TRP A 160 -0.53 2.90 -3.86
N PRO A 161 -0.92 4.02 -4.53
CA PRO A 161 -0.27 4.40 -5.78
C PRO A 161 1.20 4.77 -5.60
N ALA A 162 1.60 5.34 -4.47
CA ALA A 162 3.00 5.64 -4.22
C ALA A 162 3.84 4.35 -4.13
N GLN A 163 3.32 3.32 -3.47
CA GLN A 163 3.99 2.03 -3.28
C GLN A 163 4.44 1.37 -4.59
N THR A 164 3.63 1.53 -5.63
CA THR A 164 3.95 0.95 -6.94
C THR A 164 4.56 1.95 -7.89
N CYS A 165 4.12 3.20 -7.86
CA CYS A 165 4.47 4.18 -8.88
C CYS A 165 5.66 5.06 -8.52
N CYS A 166 6.17 5.01 -7.29
CA CYS A 166 7.31 5.81 -6.86
C CYS A 166 8.56 4.94 -6.71
N HIS A 167 9.69 5.42 -7.23
CA HIS A 167 10.97 4.71 -7.08
C HIS A 167 11.47 4.75 -5.63
N SER A 168 11.19 5.83 -4.89
CA SER A 168 11.68 6.05 -3.53
C SER A 168 10.71 5.70 -2.41
N PHE A 169 9.61 5.01 -2.71
CA PHE A 169 8.68 4.55 -1.68
C PHE A 169 9.44 3.82 -0.54
N PRO A 170 9.17 4.12 0.75
CA PRO A 170 7.98 4.79 1.29
C PRO A 170 7.95 6.32 1.21
N ALA A 171 9.01 6.98 0.74
CA ALA A 171 8.94 8.42 0.49
C ALA A 171 7.86 8.74 -0.54
N SER A 172 7.07 9.77 -0.24
CA SER A 172 5.93 10.19 -1.06
C SER A 172 5.71 11.68 -0.90
N VAL A 173 4.66 12.21 -1.54
CA VAL A 173 4.23 13.60 -1.32
C VAL A 173 3.87 13.89 0.14
N CYS A 174 3.41 12.87 0.89
CA CYS A 174 3.01 12.99 2.28
C CYS A 174 4.17 13.03 3.27
N ASN A 175 5.33 12.49 2.88
CA ASN A 175 6.55 12.53 3.67
C ASN A 175 7.74 12.24 2.73
N LYS A 176 8.41 13.31 2.29
CA LYS A 176 9.45 13.23 1.24
C LYS A 176 10.78 12.65 1.74
N GLU A 177 10.97 12.65 3.05
CA GLU A 177 12.21 12.22 3.72
C GLU A 177 12.06 10.85 4.39
N LEU A 178 10.91 10.18 4.24
CA LEU A 178 10.69 8.88 4.85
C LEU A 178 11.50 7.79 4.15
N GLU A 179 12.36 7.13 4.91
CA GLU A 179 13.15 6.00 4.43
C GLU A 179 12.50 4.68 4.85
N ALA A 180 12.69 3.63 4.04
CA ALA A 180 12.27 2.28 4.37
C ALA A 180 12.89 1.84 5.70
N GLN A 181 12.04 1.48 6.66
CA GLN A 181 12.46 1.02 7.98
C GLN A 181 12.35 -0.50 8.10
N THR A 182 13.36 -1.14 8.68
CA THR A 182 13.30 -2.55 9.11
C THR A 182 12.70 -2.64 10.52
N PRO A 183 11.95 -3.70 10.87
CA PRO A 183 11.37 -3.87 12.20
C PRO A 183 12.38 -4.31 13.27
N CYS A 184 13.66 -4.44 12.92
CA CYS A 184 14.74 -4.77 13.84
C CYS A 184 15.26 -3.50 14.53
N LEU A 185 15.80 -3.60 15.74
CA LEU A 185 16.35 -2.43 16.42
C LEU A 185 17.58 -1.87 15.69
N GLN A 186 18.45 -2.76 15.20
CA GLN A 186 19.59 -2.43 14.34
C GLN A 186 19.29 -2.93 12.93
N ASP A 187 19.67 -2.17 11.91
CA ASP A 187 19.40 -2.53 10.52
C ASP A 187 20.22 -3.76 10.09
N GLU A 188 21.39 -3.97 10.68
CA GLU A 188 22.25 -5.14 10.42
C GLU A 188 21.64 -6.46 10.90
N ASP A 189 20.68 -6.42 11.83
CA ASP A 189 20.01 -7.61 12.35
C ASP A 189 18.94 -8.13 11.36
N PHE A 190 18.56 -7.33 10.36
CA PHE A 190 17.57 -7.66 9.35
C PHE A 190 18.18 -8.49 8.22
N GLU A 191 17.77 -9.75 8.11
CA GLU A 191 18.22 -10.67 7.08
C GLU A 191 17.47 -10.44 5.76
N HIS A 192 17.88 -9.41 5.00
CA HIS A 192 17.23 -9.00 3.75
C HIS A 192 16.81 -10.16 2.82
N ASN A 193 17.72 -11.10 2.57
CA ASN A 193 17.53 -12.18 1.59
C ASN A 193 16.97 -13.46 2.19
N LYS A 194 16.62 -13.47 3.49
CA LYS A 194 16.02 -14.63 4.12
C LYS A 194 14.63 -14.87 3.56
N SER A 195 14.34 -16.12 3.27
CA SER A 195 13.02 -16.58 2.85
C SER A 195 12.07 -16.38 4.01
N MET A 196 11.07 -15.53 3.81
CA MET A 196 10.09 -15.19 4.84
C MET A 196 8.91 -16.15 4.78
N TRP A 197 8.42 -16.38 3.57
CA TRP A 197 7.40 -17.37 3.27
C TRP A 197 7.64 -17.86 1.86
N ALA A 198 7.19 -19.08 1.62
CA ALA A 198 7.18 -19.66 0.30
C ALA A 198 5.92 -20.50 0.18
N TRP A 199 5.39 -20.58 -1.03
CA TRP A 199 4.26 -21.43 -1.33
C TRP A 199 4.46 -22.12 -2.66
N CYS A 200 3.74 -23.21 -2.81
CA CYS A 200 3.64 -23.88 -4.09
C CYS A 200 2.32 -23.49 -4.72
N ASP A 201 2.40 -22.83 -5.86
CA ASP A 201 1.23 -22.62 -6.68
C ASP A 201 1.02 -23.85 -7.56
N THR A 202 0.01 -24.64 -7.24
CA THR A 202 -0.39 -25.81 -8.02
C THR A 202 -1.75 -25.55 -8.65
N TYR A 203 -1.76 -25.30 -9.95
CA TYR A 203 -3.00 -25.11 -10.69
C TYR A 203 -3.67 -26.41 -11.15
N ILE A 204 -3.10 -27.56 -10.77
CA ILE A 204 -3.72 -28.87 -10.93
C ILE A 204 -4.27 -29.32 -9.57
N ALA A 205 -5.46 -29.94 -9.58
CA ALA A 205 -6.02 -30.58 -8.40
C ALA A 205 -4.93 -31.45 -7.75
N ALA A 206 -4.66 -31.20 -6.46
CA ALA A 206 -3.50 -31.75 -5.77
C ALA A 206 -3.41 -33.25 -6.06
N PRO A 207 -2.37 -33.72 -6.78
CA PRO A 207 -2.22 -35.16 -6.95
C PRO A 207 -2.08 -35.74 -5.55
N SER A 208 -2.72 -36.88 -5.29
CA SER A 208 -2.64 -37.58 -3.99
C SER A 208 -1.24 -38.17 -3.71
N GLN A 209 -0.18 -37.54 -4.21
CA GLN A 209 1.20 -37.97 -4.13
C GLN A 209 1.84 -37.57 -2.80
N GLU A 210 2.80 -38.40 -2.37
CA GLU A 210 3.65 -38.11 -1.21
C GLU A 210 4.43 -36.81 -1.44
N GLY A 211 4.41 -35.92 -0.44
CA GLY A 211 5.17 -34.66 -0.46
C GLY A 211 4.32 -33.39 -0.54
N CYS A 212 3.00 -33.52 -0.60
CA CYS A 212 2.08 -32.39 -0.55
C CYS A 212 0.87 -32.67 0.34
N HIS A 213 0.51 -31.70 1.19
CA HIS A 213 -0.69 -31.74 2.02
C HIS A 213 -1.58 -30.56 1.65
N GLY A 214 -2.88 -30.77 1.48
CA GLY A 214 -3.77 -29.68 1.11
C GLY A 214 -5.17 -30.14 0.80
N ASP A 215 -5.98 -29.21 0.29
CA ASP A 215 -7.35 -29.48 -0.13
C ASP A 215 -7.44 -29.76 -1.64
N GLU A 216 -8.67 -29.90 -2.14
CA GLU A 216 -8.91 -30.16 -3.57
C GLU A 216 -8.46 -29.01 -4.49
N TRP A 217 -8.15 -27.83 -3.94
CA TRP A 217 -7.77 -26.62 -4.69
C TRP A 217 -6.31 -26.19 -4.47
N HIS A 218 -5.70 -26.56 -3.34
CA HIS A 218 -4.36 -26.09 -2.97
C HIS A 218 -3.48 -27.25 -2.51
N CYS A 219 -2.29 -27.33 -3.08
CA CYS A 219 -1.26 -28.26 -2.65
C CYS A 219 -0.21 -27.48 -1.84
N HIS A 220 -0.17 -27.65 -0.51
CA HIS A 220 0.94 -27.10 0.28
C HIS A 220 2.13 -28.05 0.22
N CYS A 221 3.13 -27.67 -0.57
CA CYS A 221 4.44 -28.32 -0.55
C CYS A 221 5.35 -27.59 0.44
N GLU A 222 5.96 -28.32 1.37
CA GLU A 222 6.90 -27.75 2.34
C GLU A 222 8.26 -27.38 1.70
N THR A 223 8.54 -27.89 0.50
CA THR A 223 9.83 -27.71 -0.18
C THR A 223 9.65 -27.36 -1.66
N GLN A 224 10.58 -26.58 -2.19
CA GLN A 224 10.69 -26.29 -3.63
C GLN A 224 10.75 -27.56 -4.47
N ALA A 225 11.51 -28.57 -4.04
CA ALA A 225 11.64 -29.83 -4.76
C ALA A 225 10.31 -30.59 -4.83
N GLY A 226 9.53 -30.61 -3.74
CA GLY A 226 8.18 -31.17 -3.73
C GLY A 226 7.24 -30.43 -4.67
N CYS A 227 7.29 -29.09 -4.64
CA CYS A 227 6.48 -28.25 -5.50
C CYS A 227 6.74 -28.50 -7.00
N LEU A 228 8.00 -28.45 -7.40
CA LEU A 228 8.38 -28.73 -8.79
C LEU A 228 8.10 -30.18 -9.18
N GLY A 229 8.18 -31.12 -8.23
CA GLY A 229 7.90 -32.55 -8.44
C GLY A 229 6.45 -32.85 -8.80
N VAL A 230 5.50 -32.08 -8.26
CA VAL A 230 4.07 -32.15 -8.63
C VAL A 230 3.73 -31.25 -9.82
N GLY A 231 4.73 -30.63 -10.46
CA GLY A 231 4.54 -29.69 -11.57
C GLY A 231 4.01 -28.32 -11.16
N GLY A 232 4.05 -27.99 -9.86
CA GLY A 232 3.72 -26.67 -9.35
C GLY A 232 4.84 -25.65 -9.59
N ARG A 233 4.52 -24.37 -9.37
CA ARG A 233 5.47 -23.27 -9.38
C ARG A 233 5.81 -22.88 -7.95
N TRP A 234 7.10 -22.90 -7.62
CA TRP A 234 7.56 -22.45 -6.32
C TRP A 234 7.72 -20.93 -6.32
N GLU A 235 6.96 -20.27 -5.45
CA GLU A 235 7.09 -18.85 -5.18
C GLU A 235 7.72 -18.68 -3.81
N GLU A 236 8.80 -17.91 -3.75
CA GLU A 236 9.52 -17.62 -2.52
C GLU A 236 9.62 -16.11 -2.35
N TYR A 237 9.18 -15.63 -1.20
CA TYR A 237 9.21 -14.23 -0.86
C TYR A 237 10.26 -13.99 0.22
N GLN A 238 11.18 -13.09 -0.09
CA GLN A 238 12.26 -12.68 0.80
C GLN A 238 11.81 -11.51 1.68
N CYS A 239 12.38 -11.37 2.86
CA CYS A 239 12.00 -10.34 3.83
C CYS A 239 12.00 -8.91 3.25
N TRP A 240 12.96 -8.58 2.38
CA TRP A 240 12.99 -7.26 1.72
C TRP A 240 11.79 -7.01 0.79
N GLN A 241 11.24 -8.07 0.20
CA GLN A 241 10.09 -7.94 -0.71
C GLN A 241 8.83 -7.57 0.04
N ASP A 242 8.70 -7.92 1.31
CA ASP A 242 7.54 -7.55 2.12
C ASP A 242 7.69 -6.19 2.80
N LEU A 243 8.91 -5.74 3.07
CA LEU A 243 9.15 -4.34 3.44
C LEU A 243 8.58 -3.37 2.39
N LYS A 244 8.69 -3.70 1.10
CA LYS A 244 8.15 -2.85 0.03
C LYS A 244 6.61 -2.76 0.07
N TRP A 245 5.95 -3.73 0.70
CA TRP A 245 4.50 -3.83 0.81
C TRP A 245 3.95 -3.20 2.11
N MET A 246 4.82 -2.85 3.05
CA MET A 246 4.43 -2.06 4.22
C MET A 246 3.99 -0.65 3.80
N SER A 247 2.97 -0.13 4.46
CA SER A 247 2.51 1.25 4.22
C SER A 247 3.53 2.25 4.77
N ALA A 248 3.49 3.49 4.25
CA ALA A 248 4.32 4.57 4.78
C ALA A 248 4.10 4.79 6.29
N GLU A 249 2.85 4.66 6.78
CA GLU A 249 2.52 4.73 8.21
C GLU A 249 3.23 3.65 9.03
N VAL A 250 3.36 2.43 8.51
CA VAL A 250 4.10 1.37 9.19
C VAL A 250 5.58 1.74 9.31
N HIS A 251 6.19 2.28 8.26
CA HIS A 251 7.58 2.74 8.34
C HIS A 251 7.75 3.91 9.31
N GLU A 252 6.83 4.88 9.35
CA GLU A 252 6.84 5.96 10.34
C GLU A 252 6.68 5.42 11.77
N GLY A 253 5.79 4.44 11.96
CA GLY A 253 5.60 3.74 13.23
C GLY A 253 6.88 3.04 13.68
N ILE A 254 7.54 2.30 12.81
CA ILE A 254 8.82 1.64 13.10
C ILE A 254 9.89 2.69 13.48
N LEU A 255 10.02 3.79 12.72
CA LEU A 255 10.97 4.85 13.03
C LEU A 255 10.72 5.45 14.43
N LYS A 256 9.46 5.70 14.75
CA LYS A 256 9.04 6.18 16.08
C LYS A 256 9.39 5.15 17.16
N ALA A 257 9.10 3.87 16.95
CA ALA A 257 9.37 2.79 17.89
C ALA A 257 10.87 2.59 18.14
N LYS A 258 11.70 2.64 17.07
CA LYS A 258 13.18 2.62 17.17
C LYS A 258 13.69 3.76 18.06
N THR A 259 13.15 4.96 17.87
CA THR A 259 13.52 6.15 18.66
C THR A 259 13.12 6.02 20.12
N GLN A 260 11.97 5.39 20.39
CA GLN A 260 11.44 5.17 21.74
C GLN A 260 12.01 3.92 22.42
N HIS A 261 12.67 3.04 21.67
CA HIS A 261 13.07 1.69 22.08
C HIS A 261 11.88 0.84 22.59
N THR A 262 10.68 1.07 22.07
CA THR A 262 9.47 0.28 22.38
C THR A 262 8.42 0.45 21.27
N CYS A 263 7.58 -0.57 21.08
CA CYS A 263 6.35 -0.48 20.28
C CYS A 263 5.16 0.08 21.08
N ASP A 264 5.30 0.26 22.39
CA ASP A 264 4.23 0.74 23.26
C ASP A 264 3.72 2.12 22.79
N ASP A 265 2.40 2.29 22.76
CA ASP A 265 1.74 3.54 22.34
C ASP A 265 2.11 4.03 20.92
N VAL A 266 2.58 3.11 20.06
CA VAL A 266 2.72 3.34 18.62
C VAL A 266 1.58 2.63 17.90
N GLU A 267 0.69 3.41 17.31
CA GLU A 267 -0.42 2.90 16.50
C GLU A 267 -0.19 3.24 15.02
N VAL A 268 -0.57 2.29 14.17
CA VAL A 268 -0.63 2.42 12.71
C VAL A 268 -1.95 1.79 12.25
N TRP A 269 -2.68 2.43 11.34
CA TRP A 269 -3.93 1.88 10.80
C TRP A 269 -4.96 1.47 11.89
N HIS A 270 -5.09 2.28 12.95
CA HIS A 270 -5.97 1.99 14.09
C HIS A 270 -5.64 0.70 14.87
N SER A 271 -4.40 0.24 14.78
CA SER A 271 -3.91 -0.95 15.49
C SER A 271 -2.53 -0.70 16.09
N PRO A 272 -2.17 -1.36 17.20
CA PRO A 272 -0.80 -1.35 17.69
C PRO A 272 0.21 -1.76 16.61
N LEU A 273 1.35 -1.08 16.55
CA LEU A 273 2.42 -1.34 15.59
C LEU A 273 2.88 -2.79 15.65
N GLU A 274 2.96 -3.37 16.84
CA GLU A 274 3.36 -4.76 17.08
C GLU A 274 2.66 -5.74 16.13
N TYR A 275 1.33 -5.64 15.99
CA TYR A 275 0.57 -6.55 15.11
C TYR A 275 0.91 -6.41 13.62
N ASN A 276 1.46 -5.28 13.21
CA ASN A 276 1.83 -5.01 11.82
C ASN A 276 3.26 -5.45 11.50
N VAL A 277 4.12 -5.61 12.51
CA VAL A 277 5.56 -5.84 12.32
C VAL A 277 6.08 -7.14 12.95
N ASP A 278 5.36 -7.75 13.89
CA ASP A 278 5.80 -8.92 14.65
C ASP A 278 6.14 -10.12 13.73
N TRP A 279 5.26 -10.40 12.78
CA TRP A 279 5.45 -11.48 11.81
C TRP A 279 6.73 -11.31 10.97
N LEU A 280 7.01 -10.07 10.51
CA LEU A 280 8.19 -9.75 9.73
C LEU A 280 9.44 -9.76 10.62
N GLY A 281 9.36 -9.21 11.83
CA GLY A 281 10.46 -9.24 12.80
C GLY A 281 10.87 -10.68 13.15
N TRP A 282 9.91 -11.55 13.45
CA TRP A 282 10.17 -12.95 13.76
C TRP A 282 10.82 -13.71 12.59
N ALA A 283 10.31 -13.50 11.38
CA ALA A 283 10.81 -14.22 10.21
C ALA A 283 12.13 -13.66 9.68
N ALA A 284 12.35 -12.35 9.77
CA ALA A 284 13.46 -11.64 9.14
C ALA A 284 14.65 -11.32 10.05
N SER A 285 14.54 -11.51 11.37
CA SER A 285 15.66 -11.22 12.27
C SER A 285 16.61 -12.42 12.42
N SER A 286 17.91 -12.11 12.48
CA SER A 286 18.98 -13.08 12.74
C SER A 286 19.13 -13.46 14.21
N GLU A 287 18.69 -12.59 15.11
CA GLU A 287 18.61 -12.79 16.55
C GLU A 287 17.19 -12.41 17.03
N PHE A 288 16.76 -12.85 18.22
CA PHE A 288 15.50 -12.43 18.85
C PHE A 288 15.56 -10.95 19.32
N ASN A 289 15.99 -10.03 18.45
CA ASN A 289 16.16 -8.60 18.67
C ASN A 289 15.14 -7.79 17.83
N ALA A 290 13.99 -8.37 17.50
CA ALA A 290 12.89 -7.64 16.86
C ALA A 290 12.24 -6.67 17.88
N ILE A 291 11.80 -5.50 17.44
CA ILE A 291 11.22 -4.47 18.33
C ILE A 291 9.94 -4.99 19.02
N GLY A 292 9.23 -5.96 18.42
CA GLY A 292 8.07 -6.65 19.01
C GLY A 292 8.41 -7.92 19.81
N GLY A 293 9.64 -8.43 19.70
CA GLY A 293 10.06 -9.67 20.34
C GLY A 293 10.66 -9.43 21.72
N TYR A 294 9.83 -9.21 22.75
CA TYR A 294 10.20 -9.35 24.16
C TYR A 294 11.51 -8.64 24.59
N ILE A 295 11.44 -7.32 24.78
CA ILE A 295 11.95 -6.74 26.05
C ILE A 295 10.79 -6.87 27.06
N LEU A 296 10.63 -8.06 27.64
CA LEU A 296 10.01 -8.28 28.95
C LEU A 296 11.00 -9.04 29.83
#